data_AF-A0A655QHR7-F1
#
_entry.id   AF-A0A655QHR7-F1
#
_cell.length_a   1.000
_cell.length_b   1.000
_cell.length_c   1.000
_cell.angle_alpha   90.00
_cell.angle_beta   90.00
_cell.angle_gamma   90.00
#
_symmetry.space_group_name_H-M   'P 1'
#
loop_
_entity.id
_entity.type
_entity.pdbx_description
1 polymer ?
#
loop_
_entity_poly.entity_id
_entity_poly.type
_entity_poly.pdbx_seq_one_letter_code
_entity_poly.pdbx_strand_id
1 'polypeptide(L)' 'MTGKICNLQRSLHHARYGLEFNEEGRNNAKNLLAQLKFNGTKLTLNAEKKA' A
#
# COMPACT_ATOMS: atom_id res chain seq x y z
N MET A 1 -6.20 1.57 5.50
CA MET A 1 -6.66 1.77 4.10
C MET A 1 -7.96 1.01 3.92
N THR A 2 -8.95 1.57 3.22
CA THR A 2 -10.31 1.00 3.10
C THR A 2 -10.67 0.78 1.62
N GLY A 3 -11.45 -0.26 1.33
CA GLY A 3 -11.74 -0.68 -0.04
C GLY A 3 -12.40 -2.05 -0.12
N LYS A 4 -12.63 -2.54 -1.35
CA LYS A 4 -13.24 -3.85 -1.64
C LYS A 4 -12.21 -4.79 -2.27
N ILE A 5 -12.26 -6.07 -1.91
CA ILE A 5 -11.43 -7.11 -2.56
C ILE A 5 -11.98 -7.36 -3.97
N CYS A 6 -11.11 -7.26 -4.99
CA CYS A 6 -11.46 -7.49 -6.39
C CYS A 6 -10.85 -8.77 -6.96
N ASN A 7 -9.77 -9.28 -6.38
CA ASN A 7 -9.19 -10.58 -6.74
C ASN A 7 -8.42 -11.23 -5.58
N LEU A 8 -8.25 -12.55 -5.69
CA LEU A 8 -7.55 -13.39 -4.70
C LEU A 8 -6.70 -14.42 -5.44
N GLN A 9 -5.44 -14.55 -5.04
CA GLN A 9 -4.59 -15.66 -5.43
C GLN A 9 -3.87 -16.24 -4.21
N ARG A 10 -4.00 -17.55 -4.00
CA ARG A 10 -3.36 -18.26 -2.89
C ARG A 10 -2.19 -19.10 -3.39
N SER A 11 -1.14 -19.14 -2.59
CA SER A 11 0.05 -19.97 -2.78
C SER A 11 0.37 -20.68 -1.46
N LEU A 12 1.32 -21.62 -1.47
CA LEU A 12 1.71 -22.38 -0.28
C LEU A 12 2.10 -21.46 0.89
N HIS A 13 2.82 -20.37 0.61
CA HIS A 13 3.37 -19.48 1.63
C HIS A 13 2.53 -18.22 1.89
N HIS A 14 1.73 -17.78 0.92
CA HIS A 14 1.04 -16.49 1.01
C HIS A 14 -0.34 -16.49 0.33
N ALA A 15 -1.24 -15.66 0.86
CA ALA A 15 -2.45 -15.24 0.18
C ALA A 15 -2.29 -13.80 -0.30
N ARG A 16 -2.52 -13.57 -1.60
CA ARG A 16 -2.46 -12.26 -2.26
C ARG A 16 -3.88 -11.79 -2.55
N TYR A 17 -4.12 -10.50 -2.29
CA TYR A 17 -5.41 -9.86 -2.48
C TYR A 17 -5.23 -8.61 -3.32
N GLY A 18 -5.98 -8.50 -4.40
CA GLY A 18 -6.21 -7.23 -5.08
C GLY A 18 -7.30 -6.47 -4.34
N LEU A 19 -7.02 -5.21 -4.02
CA LEU A 19 -7.95 -4.32 -3.34
C LEU A 19 -8.21 -3.10 -4.21
N GLU A 20 -9.47 -2.77 -4.43
CA GLU A 20 -9.92 -1.52 -5.04
C GLU A 20 -10.27 -0.52 -3.93
N PHE A 21 -9.63 0.64 -3.93
CA PHE A 21 -9.86 1.67 -2.92
C PHE A 21 -11.21 2.36 -3.12
N ASN A 22 -11.93 2.58 -2.02
CA ASN A 22 -13.03 3.53 -2.00
C ASN A 22 -12.47 4.98 -1.88
N GLU A 23 -13.34 5.98 -1.77
CA GLU A 23 -12.91 7.38 -1.71
C GLU A 23 -11.95 7.69 -0.54
N GLU A 24 -12.29 7.24 0.66
CA GLU A 24 -11.42 7.36 1.83
C GLU A 24 -10.08 6.62 1.63
N GLY A 25 -10.13 5.42 1.05
CA GLY A 25 -8.96 4.64 0.67
C GLY A 25 -8.04 5.38 -0.29
N ARG A 26 -8.58 6.07 -1.30
CA ARG A 26 -7.81 6.87 -2.26
C ARG A 26 -7.12 8.06 -1.59
N ASN A 27 -7.82 8.79 -0.72
CA ASN A 27 -7.24 9.93 0.01
C ASN A 27 -6.09 9.47 0.91
N ASN A 28 -6.29 8.38 1.63
CA ASN A 28 -5.25 7.78 2.47
C ASN A 28 -4.08 7.23 1.64
N ALA A 29 -4.34 6.65 0.46
CA ALA A 29 -3.30 6.08 -0.41
C ALA A 29 -2.37 7.18 -0.89
N LYS A 30 -2.97 8.29 -1.34
CA LYS A 30 -2.25 9.49 -1.77
C LYS A 30 -1.38 10.04 -0.63
N ASN A 31 -1.94 10.16 0.57
CA ASN A 31 -1.21 10.65 1.75
C ASN A 31 -0.05 9.72 2.15
N LEU A 32 -0.22 8.40 2.04
CA LEU A 32 0.82 7.42 2.33
C LEU A 32 1.93 7.47 1.28
N LEU A 33 1.59 7.47 -0.01
CA LEU A 33 2.55 7.51 -1.11
C LEU A 33 3.42 8.77 -1.07
N ALA A 34 2.86 9.91 -0.66
CA ALA A 34 3.61 11.16 -0.48
C ALA A 34 4.69 11.09 0.61
N GLN A 35 4.61 10.12 1.53
CA GLN A 35 5.56 9.96 2.64
C GLN A 35 6.64 8.91 2.37
N LEU A 36 6.47 8.09 1.33
CA LEU A 36 7.44 7.08 0.94
C LEU A 36 8.50 7.66 0.01
N LYS A 37 9.73 7.19 0.13
CA LYS A 37 10.84 7.59 -0.74
C LYS A 37 11.26 6.42 -1.62
N PHE A 38 11.55 6.72 -2.88
CA PHE A 38 12.10 5.75 -3.81
C PHE A 38 13.59 5.58 -3.55
N ASN A 39 14.05 4.34 -3.34
CA ASN A 39 15.44 4.02 -3.05
C ASN A 39 16.22 3.48 -4.28
N GLY A 40 15.67 3.64 -5.48
CA GLY A 40 16.23 3.09 -6.72
C GLY A 40 15.60 1.77 -7.17
N THR A 41 14.90 1.05 -6.29
CA THR A 41 14.21 -0.20 -6.63
C THR A 41 12.75 -0.24 -6.17
N LYS A 42 12.47 0.30 -4.99
CA LYS A 42 11.12 0.28 -4.38
C LYS A 42 10.89 1.50 -3.50
N LEU A 43 9.62 1.72 -3.18
CA LEU A 43 9.22 2.70 -2.18
C LEU A 43 9.46 2.14 -0.79
N THR A 44 10.15 2.91 0.05
CA THR A 44 10.45 2.56 1.44
C THR A 44 10.06 3.70 2.37
N LEU A 45 9.81 3.36 3.64
CA LEU A 45 9.59 4.35 4.69
C LEU A 45 10.82 5.25 4.81
N ASN A 46 10.58 6.56 4.94
CA ASN A 46 11.64 7.51 5.26
C ASN A 46 12.08 7.29 6.72
N ALA A 47 13.18 6.55 6.91
CA ALA A 47 13.77 6.24 8.21
C ALA A 47 14.17 7.50 9.01
N GLU A 48 14.19 8.66 8.37
CA GLU A 48 14.55 9.96 8.96
C GLU A 48 13.39 10.63 9.70
N LYS A 49 12.14 10.16 9.53
CA LYS A 49 11.02 10.54 10.41
C LYS A 49 11.00 9.63 11.65
N LYS A 50 11.96 9.82 12.56
CA LYS A 50 11.79 9.39 13.96
C LYS A 50 10.94 10.44 14.67
N ALA A 51 9.85 9.97 15.30
CA ALA A 51 9.06 10.74 16.25
C ALA A 51 9.89 11.06 17.51
#